data_AF-A0A0Q2XPK8-F1
#
_entry.id   AF-A0A0Q2XPK8-F1
#
_cell.length_a   1.000
_cell.length_b   1.000
_cell.length_c   1.000
_cell.angle_alpha   90.00
_cell.angle_beta   90.00
_cell.angle_gamma   90.00
#
_symmetry.space_group_name_H-M   'P 1'
#
loop_
_entity.id
_entity.type
_entity.pdbx_description
1 polymer ?
#
loop_
_entity_poly.entity_id
_entity_poly.type
_entity_poly.pdbx_seq_one_letter_code
_entity_poly.pdbx_strand_id
1 'polypeptide(L)'
;MGAPTFGHGAARGYSDVVVPYFVILLLNTTGEIMKQLEPSVANMVGMIILMFIFIGLVDIIDTIGRSKWWNVWYTFGYIFGVFFGFYTLALMGASQDIMAIIGIMLIVVRLVEKIGRKL
;
A
#
# COMPACT_ATOMS: atom_id res chain seq x y z
N MET A 1 23.89 2.07 -7.98
CA MET A 1 23.03 1.60 -6.87
C MET A 1 23.24 0.10 -6.73
N GLY A 2 23.46 -0.40 -5.51
CA GLY A 2 23.66 -1.83 -5.26
C GLY A 2 22.42 -2.66 -5.59
N ALA A 3 22.61 -3.94 -5.93
CA ALA A 3 21.48 -4.82 -6.20
C ALA A 3 20.59 -4.92 -4.94
N PRO A 4 19.26 -4.78 -5.07
CA PRO A 4 18.34 -4.88 -3.94
C PRO A 4 18.51 -6.21 -3.22
N THR A 5 18.54 -6.17 -1.90
CA THR A 5 18.75 -7.36 -1.08
C THR A 5 17.42 -7.94 -0.60
N PHE A 6 17.47 -9.14 -0.01
CA PHE A 6 16.34 -9.75 0.69
C PHE A 6 15.68 -8.78 1.68
N GLY A 7 16.47 -8.04 2.47
CA GLY A 7 15.94 -7.09 3.45
C GLY A 7 15.13 -5.96 2.82
N HIS A 8 15.54 -5.48 1.64
CA HIS A 8 14.77 -4.48 0.90
C HIS A 8 13.43 -5.06 0.41
N GLY A 9 13.45 -6.30 -0.07
CA GLY A 9 12.23 -7.03 -0.43
C GLY A 9 11.30 -7.17 0.77
N ALA A 10 11.80 -7.66 1.90
CA ALA A 10 11.03 -7.85 3.13
C ALA A 10 10.42 -6.56 3.65
N ALA A 11 11.20 -5.48 3.73
CA ALA A 11 10.71 -4.17 4.13
C ALA A 11 9.59 -3.68 3.19
N ARG A 12 9.76 -3.85 1.87
CA ARG A 12 8.76 -3.45 0.87
C ARG A 12 7.48 -4.27 0.97
N GLY A 13 7.59 -5.60 1.09
CA GLY A 13 6.43 -6.49 1.22
C GLY A 13 5.64 -6.18 2.49
N TYR A 14 6.33 -5.89 3.59
CA TYR A 14 5.71 -5.49 4.84
C TYR A 14 5.01 -4.13 4.72
N SER A 15 5.69 -3.12 4.14
CA SER A 15 5.11 -1.78 3.97
C SER A 15 3.89 -1.80 3.06
N ASP A 16 3.92 -2.60 1.99
CA ASP A 16 2.83 -2.72 1.02
C ASP A 16 1.57 -3.36 1.64
N VAL A 17 1.68 -4.04 2.79
CA VAL A 17 0.53 -4.55 3.55
C VAL A 17 0.10 -3.59 4.66
N VAL A 18 1.07 -3.10 5.44
CA VAL A 18 0.80 -2.34 6.67
C VAL A 18 0.40 -0.90 6.40
N VAL A 19 1.03 -0.24 5.41
CA VAL A 19 0.72 1.17 5.09
C VAL A 19 -0.73 1.33 4.62
N PRO A 20 -1.27 0.52 3.69
CA PRO A 20 -2.67 0.62 3.30
C PRO A 20 -3.65 0.43 4.47
N TYR A 21 -3.34 -0.48 5.40
CA TYR A 21 -4.16 -0.68 6.59
C TYR A 21 -4.24 0.60 7.45
N PHE A 22 -3.10 1.21 7.74
CA PHE A 22 -3.07 2.48 8.49
C PHE A 22 -3.74 3.62 7.75
N VAL A 23 -3.60 3.68 6.42
CA VAL A 23 -4.30 4.68 5.59
C VAL A 23 -5.81 4.48 5.69
N ILE A 24 -6.31 3.25 5.58
CA ILE A 24 -7.76 2.95 5.74
C ILE A 24 -8.24 3.36 7.13
N LEU A 25 -7.47 3.03 8.18
CA LEU A 25 -7.81 3.38 9.55
C LEU A 25 -7.87 4.90 9.74
N LEU A 26 -6.87 5.63 9.25
CA LEU A 26 -6.84 7.09 9.26
C LEU A 26 -8.01 7.69 8.48
N LEU A 27 -8.34 7.16 7.30
CA LEU A 27 -9.46 7.63 6.49
C LEU A 27 -10.80 7.40 7.19
N ASN A 28 -10.98 6.25 7.85
CA ASN A 28 -12.19 5.95 8.61
C ASN A 28 -12.34 6.89 9.81
N THR A 29 -11.30 7.05 10.62
CA THR A 29 -11.31 7.98 11.76
C THR A 29 -11.51 9.42 11.32
N THR A 30 -10.83 9.84 10.24
CA THR A 30 -10.98 11.21 9.71
C THR A 30 -12.37 11.42 9.12
N GLY A 31 -12.95 10.41 8.46
CA GLY A 31 -14.31 10.47 7.92
C GLY A 31 -15.36 10.63 9.01
N GLU A 32 -15.20 10.00 10.17
CA GLU A 32 -16.07 10.20 11.33
C GLU A 32 -15.94 11.61 11.93
N ILE A 33 -14.71 12.12 12.03
CA ILE A 33 -14.45 13.49 12.50
C ILE A 33 -15.00 14.53 11.52
N MET A 34 -14.84 14.29 10.22
CA MET A 34 -15.31 15.22 9.18
C MET A 34 -16.83 15.37 9.16
N LYS A 35 -17.60 14.37 9.61
CA LYS A 35 -19.06 14.49 9.77
C LYS A 35 -19.47 15.49 10.84
N GLN A 36 -18.56 15.86 11.75
CA GLN A 36 -18.79 16.82 12.83
C GLN A 36 -18.30 18.24 12.47
N LEU A 37 -17.59 18.41 11.36
CA LEU A 37 -17.07 19.69 10.90
C LEU A 37 -18.08 20.45 10.05
N GLU A 38 -17.94 21.77 9.98
CA GLU A 38 -18.66 22.57 8.99
C GLU A 38 -18.35 22.10 7.56
N PRO A 39 -19.33 22.08 6.65
CA PRO A 39 -19.16 21.52 5.29
C PRO A 39 -17.99 22.14 4.49
N SER A 40 -17.69 23.42 4.70
CA SER A 40 -16.57 24.13 4.05
C SER A 40 -15.21 23.55 4.48
N VAL A 41 -15.03 23.30 5.77
CA VAL A 41 -13.80 22.76 6.35
C VAL A 41 -13.65 21.28 5.98
N ALA A 42 -14.74 20.51 6.04
CA ALA A 42 -14.76 19.11 5.63
C ALA A 42 -14.36 18.94 4.14
N ASN A 43 -14.86 19.80 3.25
CA ASN A 43 -14.49 19.79 1.83
C ASN A 43 -13.00 20.11 1.61
N MET A 44 -12.46 21.08 2.36
CA MET A 44 -11.05 21.46 2.26
C MET A 44 -10.11 20.33 2.73
N VAL A 45 -10.44 19.69 3.86
CA VAL A 45 -9.71 18.52 4.36
C VAL A 45 -9.85 17.33 3.41
N GLY A 46 -11.05 17.10 2.86
CA GLY A 46 -11.31 16.08 1.85
C GLY A 46 -10.43 16.25 0.61
N MET A 47 -10.27 17.48 0.10
CA MET A 47 -9.37 17.74 -1.03
C MET A 47 -7.91 17.46 -0.69
N ILE A 48 -7.43 17.84 0.50
CA ILE A 48 -6.06 17.58 0.94
C ILE A 48 -5.79 16.07 0.98
N ILE A 49 -6.70 15.29 1.55
CA ILE A 49 -6.63 13.82 1.58
C ILE A 49 -6.57 13.25 0.15
N LEU A 50 -7.41 13.76 -0.74
CA LEU A 50 -7.47 13.31 -2.14
C LEU A 50 -6.17 13.61 -2.89
N MET A 51 -5.53 14.76 -2.62
CA MET A 51 -4.20 15.08 -3.15
C MET A 51 -3.13 14.11 -2.65
N PHE A 52 -3.13 13.76 -1.36
CA PHE A 52 -2.19 12.76 -0.81
C PHE A 52 -2.38 11.38 -1.44
N ILE A 53 -3.63 10.96 -1.64
CA ILE A 53 -3.95 9.71 -2.35
C ILE A 53 -3.39 9.76 -3.78
N PHE A 54 -3.56 10.89 -4.48
CA PHE A 54 -3.08 11.05 -5.85
C PHE A 54 -1.55 11.02 -5.94
N ILE A 55 -0.85 11.69 -5.02
CA ILE A 55 0.62 11.64 -4.93
C ILE A 55 1.10 10.20 -4.69
N GLY A 56 0.47 9.50 -3.74
CA GLY A 56 0.78 8.09 -3.48
C GLY A 56 0.57 7.20 -4.70
N LEU A 57 -0.49 7.44 -5.47
CA LEU A 57 -0.77 6.74 -6.73
C LEU A 57 0.32 6.98 -7.78
N VAL A 58 0.77 8.23 -7.94
CA VAL A 58 1.86 8.59 -8.86
C VAL A 58 3.18 7.92 -8.45
N ASP A 59 3.51 7.90 -7.16
CA ASP A 59 4.71 7.23 -6.62
C ASP A 59 4.66 5.71 -6.83
N ILE A 60 3.48 5.10 -6.68
CA ILE A 60 3.27 3.68 -6.98
C ILE A 60 3.53 3.41 -8.47
N ILE A 61 3.00 4.26 -9.36
CA ILE A 61 3.21 4.13 -10.82
C ILE A 61 4.69 4.30 -11.19
N ASP A 62 5.39 5.28 -10.62
CA ASP A 62 6.83 5.48 -10.86
C ASP A 62 7.66 4.30 -10.32
N THR A 63 7.29 3.76 -9.16
CA THR A 63 7.92 2.56 -8.58
C THR A 63 7.72 1.33 -9.48
N ILE A 64 6.52 1.16 -10.04
CA ILE A 64 6.19 0.11 -11.02
C ILE A 64 7.01 0.27 -12.29
N GLY A 65 7.17 1.50 -12.80
CA GLY A 65 7.96 1.80 -14.00
C GLY A 65 9.46 1.52 -13.85
N ARG A 66 10.01 1.58 -12.63
CA ARG A 66 11.45 1.39 -12.36
C ARG A 66 11.83 -0.06 -12.05
N SER A 67 10.97 -1.03 -12.35
CA SER A 67 11.02 -2.50 -12.11
C SER A 67 12.30 -3.28 -12.53
N LYS A 68 13.44 -2.67 -12.88
CA LYS A 68 14.67 -3.39 -13.27
C LYS A 68 15.36 -4.18 -12.13
N TRP A 69 14.73 -4.23 -10.96
CA TRP A 69 15.33 -4.61 -9.68
C TRP A 69 14.83 -5.95 -9.08
N TRP A 70 13.97 -6.68 -9.80
CA TRP A 70 13.44 -7.98 -9.34
C TRP A 70 14.49 -9.10 -9.48
N ASN A 71 15.35 -9.25 -8.48
CA ASN A 71 16.16 -10.46 -8.32
C ASN A 71 15.47 -11.49 -7.41
N VAL A 72 15.93 -12.74 -7.45
CA VAL A 72 15.35 -13.87 -6.72
C VAL A 72 15.32 -13.60 -5.21
N TRP A 73 16.41 -13.10 -4.63
CA TRP A 73 16.51 -12.77 -3.21
C TRP A 73 15.54 -11.67 -2.76
N TYR A 74 15.40 -10.62 -3.56
CA TYR A 74 14.45 -9.55 -3.34
C TYR A 74 13.01 -10.07 -3.39
N THR A 75 12.71 -10.98 -4.33
CA THR A 75 11.38 -11.56 -4.49
C THR A 75 11.01 -12.44 -3.29
N PHE A 76 11.93 -13.29 -2.83
CA PHE A 76 11.73 -14.07 -1.60
C PHE A 76 11.54 -13.19 -0.38
N GLY A 77 12.36 -12.15 -0.25
CA GLY A 77 12.19 -11.13 0.79
C GLY A 77 10.81 -10.51 0.74
N TYR A 78 10.36 -10.09 -0.43
CA TYR A 78 9.05 -9.49 -0.64
C TYR A 78 7.90 -10.41 -0.21
N ILE A 79 7.91 -11.67 -0.64
CA ILE A 79 6.89 -12.66 -0.26
C ILE A 79 6.87 -12.84 1.26
N PHE A 80 8.05 -12.97 1.88
CA PHE A 80 8.17 -13.06 3.33
C PHE A 80 7.61 -11.82 4.03
N GLY A 81 7.95 -10.62 3.56
CA GLY A 81 7.44 -9.36 4.09
C GLY A 81 5.93 -9.24 4.03
N VAL A 82 5.30 -9.66 2.92
CA VAL A 82 3.84 -9.67 2.76
C VAL A 82 3.18 -10.59 3.78
N PHE A 83 3.65 -11.84 3.91
CA PHE A 83 3.11 -12.77 4.89
C PHE A 83 3.28 -12.27 6.33
N PHE A 84 4.45 -11.70 6.64
CA PHE A 84 4.72 -11.12 7.95
C PHE A 84 3.84 -9.89 8.23
N GLY A 85 3.56 -9.07 7.22
CA GLY A 85 2.62 -7.96 7.30
C GLY A 85 1.22 -8.43 7.65
N PHE A 86 0.68 -9.42 6.93
CA PHE A 86 -0.64 -9.98 7.23
C PHE A 86 -0.72 -10.63 8.61
N TYR A 87 0.34 -11.35 9.01
CA TYR A 87 0.45 -11.89 10.35
C TYR A 87 0.36 -10.78 11.42
N THR A 88 1.08 -9.68 11.22
CA THR A 88 1.03 -8.53 12.14
C THR A 88 -0.36 -7.90 12.19
N LEU A 89 -1.02 -7.70 11.04
CA LEU A 89 -2.39 -7.18 11.00
C LEU A 89 -3.39 -8.09 11.70
N ALA A 90 -3.24 -9.41 11.56
CA ALA A 90 -4.07 -10.38 12.28
C ALA A 90 -3.88 -10.29 13.80
N LEU A 91 -2.64 -10.11 14.28
CA LEU A 91 -2.36 -9.87 15.70
C LEU A 91 -2.94 -8.54 16.22
N MET A 92 -3.02 -7.52 15.36
CA MET A 92 -3.63 -6.22 15.69
C MET A 92 -5.17 -6.25 15.65
N GLY A 93 -5.78 -7.37 15.28
CA GLY A 93 -7.24 -7.49 15.19
C GLY A 93 -7.84 -6.88 13.92
N ALA A 94 -7.07 -6.73 12.84
CA ALA A 94 -7.61 -6.33 11.55
C ALA A 94 -8.70 -7.33 11.09
N SER A 95 -9.82 -6.84 10.56
CA SER A 95 -10.87 -7.71 10.04
C SER A 95 -10.39 -8.50 8.82
N GLN A 96 -10.93 -9.70 8.64
CA GLN A 96 -10.58 -10.55 7.50
C GLN A 96 -10.91 -9.88 6.17
N ASP A 97 -11.99 -9.08 6.11
CA ASP A 97 -12.39 -8.33 4.91
C ASP A 97 -11.34 -7.29 4.51
N ILE A 98 -10.81 -6.52 5.47
CA ILE A 98 -9.78 -5.51 5.18
C ILE A 98 -8.49 -6.19 4.69
N MET A 99 -8.09 -7.29 5.33
CA MET A 99 -6.93 -8.06 4.88
C MET A 99 -7.13 -8.65 3.48
N ALA A 100 -8.34 -9.13 3.16
CA ALA A 100 -8.67 -9.62 1.83
C ALA A 100 -8.60 -8.51 0.77
N ILE A 101 -9.13 -7.32 1.07
CA ILE A 101 -9.05 -6.15 0.19
C ILE A 101 -7.59 -5.78 -0.10
N ILE A 102 -6.75 -5.70 0.93
CA ILE A 102 -5.31 -5.41 0.78
C ILE A 102 -4.64 -6.49 -0.09
N GLY A 103 -4.96 -7.77 0.14
CA GLY A 103 -4.45 -8.88 -0.66
C GLY A 103 -4.83 -8.79 -2.14
N ILE A 104 -6.10 -8.49 -2.43
CA ILE A 104 -6.59 -8.29 -3.80
C ILE A 104 -5.89 -7.10 -4.45
N MET A 105 -5.74 -5.98 -3.73
CA MET A 105 -5.04 -4.79 -4.24
C MET A 105 -3.58 -5.11 -4.61
N LEU A 106 -2.87 -5.87 -3.77
CA LEU A 106 -1.50 -6.30 -4.06
C LEU A 106 -1.43 -7.16 -5.33
N ILE A 107 -2.36 -8.10 -5.50
CA ILE A 107 -2.43 -8.93 -6.70
C ILE A 107 -2.71 -8.09 -7.94
N VAL A 108 -3.68 -7.16 -7.87
CA VAL A 108 -4.04 -6.27 -8.99
C VAL A 108 -2.86 -5.39 -9.39
N VAL A 109 -2.20 -4.74 -8.43
CA VAL A 109 -1.02 -3.90 -8.68
C VAL A 109 0.09 -4.70 -9.35
N ARG A 110 0.34 -5.93 -8.90
CA ARG A 110 1.36 -6.83 -9.49
C ARG A 110 0.98 -7.35 -10.88
N LEU A 111 -0.30 -7.63 -11.12
CA LEU A 111 -0.80 -8.03 -12.42
C LEU A 111 -0.68 -6.89 -13.43
N VAL A 112 -1.06 -5.66 -13.04
CA VAL A 112 -0.91 -4.45 -13.86
C VAL A 112 0.57 -4.18 -14.15
N GLU A 113 1.46 -4.30 -13.17
CA GLU A 113 2.92 -4.20 -13.37
C GLU A 113 3.44 -5.24 -14.38
N LYS A 114 2.90 -6.46 -14.37
CA LYS A 114 3.30 -7.51 -15.32
C LYS A 114 2.80 -7.25 -16.73
N ILE A 115 1.60 -6.69 -16.88
CA ILE A 115 1.01 -6.33 -18.18
C ILE A 115 1.71 -5.10 -18.75
N GLY A 116 1.93 -4.06 -17.95
CA GLY A 116 2.64 -2.83 -18.35
C GLY A 116 4.11 -3.06 -18.72
N ARG A 117 4.73 -4.17 -18.27
CA ARG A 117 6.06 -4.59 -18.72
C ARG A 117 6.09 -5.23 -20.12
N LYS A 118 4.93 -5.65 -20.64
CA LYS A 118 4.81 -6.33 -21.95
C LYS A 118 4.34 -5.39 -23.08
N LEU A 119 3.87 -4.19 -22.73
CA LEU A 119 3.54 -3.10 -23.65
C LEU A 119 4.76 -2.17 -23.79
#